data_AF-A0A1A2YLI3-F1
#
_entry.id   AF-A0A1A2YLI3-F1
#
_cell.length_a   1.000
_cell.length_b   1.000
_cell.length_c   1.000
_cell.angle_alpha   90.00
_cell.angle_beta   90.00
_cell.angle_gamma   90.00
#
_symmetry.space_group_name_H-M   'P 1'
#
loop_
_entity.id
_entity.type
_entity.pdbx_description
1 polymer ?
#
loop_
_entity_poly.entity_id
_entity_poly.type
_entity_poly.pdbx_seq_one_letter_code
_entity_poly.pdbx_strand_id
1 'polypeptide(L)'
;MAHSLVREHPGLLRAAAQGNITLQVQWNRKTGEGKHRLQMTLPPEEQFESFAARIRPFTTGKEPVYWSAVLDALEKLLSKETLEELVDIEGLRTYWRERVEGSTVAHAYYAMTENGTITDVKLADMWLNSDALHTQLIQSAIGKDMSLTERYKAAAGVYTRIGVCVEDTLWLISYLVGEGLLDIDKSVFNDAIFADTEIDFELFGAYCAPVGSEPMPTDMADLADLTNPAALDTSKWTPIHLDPELMGIVQGRAKAAEDETPKAS
;
A
#
# COMPACT_ATOMS: atom_id res chain seq x y z
N MET A 1 -10.06 5.60 4.30
CA MET A 1 -8.77 5.01 3.88
C MET A 1 -8.01 4.51 5.10
N ALA A 2 -7.60 3.24 5.12
CA ALA A 2 -7.02 2.61 6.32
C ALA A 2 -5.48 2.49 6.30
N HIS A 3 -4.81 3.09 5.31
CA HIS A 3 -3.35 3.06 5.22
C HIS A 3 -2.72 3.89 6.35
N SER A 4 -1.70 3.35 7.04
CA SER A 4 -1.03 4.01 8.17
C SER A 4 -0.54 5.41 7.81
N LEU A 5 0.02 5.60 6.61
CA LEU A 5 0.48 6.91 6.14
C LEU A 5 -0.66 7.95 6.02
N VAL A 6 -1.86 7.53 5.61
CA VAL A 6 -3.03 8.41 5.50
C VAL A 6 -3.59 8.72 6.89
N ARG A 7 -3.55 7.76 7.81
CA ARG A 7 -4.03 7.89 9.19
C ARG A 7 -3.09 8.73 10.07
N GLU A 8 -1.79 8.50 9.97
CA GLU A 8 -0.77 8.99 10.91
C GLU A 8 -0.05 10.23 10.39
N HIS A 9 0.02 10.41 9.07
CA HIS A 9 0.74 11.52 8.44
C HIS A 9 -0.08 12.33 7.41
N PRO A 10 -1.36 12.67 7.67
CA PRO A 10 -2.20 13.38 6.70
C PRO A 10 -1.66 14.78 6.34
N GLY A 11 -1.00 15.46 7.29
CA GLY A 11 -0.39 16.77 7.05
C GLY A 11 0.79 16.75 6.07
N LEU A 12 1.61 15.69 6.11
CA LEU A 12 2.73 15.52 5.18
C LEU A 12 2.23 15.18 3.77
N LEU A 13 1.21 14.33 3.66
CA LEU A 13 0.56 14.04 2.38
C LEU A 13 -0.06 15.31 1.78
N ARG A 14 -0.79 16.10 2.57
CA ARG A 14 -1.36 17.36 2.09
C ARG A 14 -0.28 18.33 1.61
N ALA A 15 0.83 18.47 2.35
CA ALA A 15 1.94 19.31 1.94
C ALA A 15 2.61 18.82 0.64
N ALA A 16 2.78 17.51 0.49
CA ALA A 16 3.33 16.90 -0.73
C ALA A 16 2.39 17.08 -1.94
N ALA A 17 1.08 16.91 -1.75
CA ALA A 17 0.08 17.11 -2.80
C ALA A 17 0.05 18.57 -3.30
N GLN A 18 0.06 19.53 -2.36
CA GLN A 18 0.06 20.96 -2.65
C GLN A 18 1.38 21.46 -3.26
N GLY A 19 2.48 20.72 -3.07
CA GLY A 19 3.80 21.12 -3.56
C GLY A 19 4.40 22.29 -2.78
N ASN A 20 4.04 22.46 -1.51
CA ASN A 20 4.58 23.53 -0.68
C ASN A 20 6.09 23.34 -0.49
N ILE A 21 6.87 24.31 -0.97
CA ILE A 21 8.33 24.33 -0.81
C ILE A 21 8.76 25.53 0.01
N THR A 22 9.73 25.33 0.90
CA THR A 22 10.40 26.44 1.57
C THR A 22 11.69 26.75 0.84
N LEU A 23 11.75 27.92 0.21
CA LEU A 23 12.96 28.41 -0.44
C LEU A 23 13.61 29.49 0.44
N GLN A 24 14.78 29.19 0.99
CA GLN A 24 15.60 30.17 1.69
C GLN A 24 16.56 30.82 0.70
N VAL A 25 16.45 32.14 0.54
CA VAL A 25 17.32 32.93 -0.34
C VAL A 25 18.18 33.83 0.52
N GLN A 26 19.50 33.63 0.47
CA GLN A 26 20.50 34.47 1.12
C GLN A 26 21.25 35.26 0.06
N TRP A 27 21.14 36.57 0.09
CA TRP A 27 21.82 37.45 -0.86
C TRP A 27 22.91 38.25 -0.17
N ASN A 28 24.17 38.05 -0.56
CA ASN A 28 25.28 38.85 -0.07
C ASN A 28 25.39 40.14 -0.89
N ARG A 29 24.91 41.26 -0.33
CA ARG A 29 24.93 42.58 -0.98
C ARG A 29 26.33 43.14 -1.24
N LYS A 30 27.40 42.57 -0.65
CA LYS A 30 28.78 43.03 -0.83
C LYS A 30 29.52 42.27 -1.92
N THR A 31 29.30 40.96 -2.03
CA THR A 31 29.94 40.12 -3.06
C THR A 31 29.07 39.93 -4.30
N GLY A 32 27.77 40.22 -4.22
CA GLY A 32 26.81 39.95 -5.28
C GLY A 32 26.41 38.47 -5.39
N GLU A 33 26.87 37.62 -4.47
CA GLU A 33 26.58 36.19 -4.48
C GLU A 33 25.23 35.89 -3.81
N GLY A 34 24.38 35.12 -4.51
CA GLY A 34 23.14 34.57 -3.99
C GLY A 34 23.27 33.08 -3.66
N LYS A 35 22.87 32.68 -2.46
CA LYS A 35 22.71 31.28 -2.06
C LYS A 35 21.22 30.97 -1.95
N HIS A 36 20.80 29.89 -2.60
CA HIS A 36 19.42 29.40 -2.56
C HIS A 36 19.41 28.02 -1.91
N ARG A 37 18.53 27.79 -0.95
CA ARG A 37 18.36 26.49 -0.29
C ARG A 37 16.89 26.10 -0.34
N LEU A 38 16.61 24.98 -0.99
CA LEU A 38 15.30 24.32 -0.96
C LEU A 38 15.24 23.41 0.26
N GLN A 39 14.21 23.58 1.09
CA GLN A 39 13.90 22.67 2.19
C GLN A 39 12.49 22.10 2.01
N MET A 40 12.39 20.77 2.11
CA MET A 40 11.12 20.05 2.08
C MET A 40 11.21 18.81 2.97
N THR A 41 10.08 18.45 3.57
CA THR A 41 9.92 17.21 4.32
C THR A 41 9.06 16.28 3.50
N LEU A 42 9.56 15.06 3.26
CA LEU A 42 8.85 14.01 2.54
C LEU A 42 8.37 12.93 3.52
N PRO A 43 7.34 12.15 3.16
CA PRO A 43 6.95 10.96 3.91
C PRO A 43 8.12 9.97 4.11
N PRO A 44 8.01 9.04 5.08
CA PRO A 44 8.91 7.88 5.12
C PRO A 44 8.77 7.01 3.87
N GLU A 45 9.89 6.59 3.26
CA GLU A 45 9.90 5.93 1.95
C GLU A 45 9.15 4.59 1.94
N GLU A 46 9.45 3.66 2.86
CA GLU A 46 8.81 2.34 2.91
C GLU A 46 7.28 2.42 3.06
N GLN A 47 6.80 3.34 3.91
CA GLN A 47 5.36 3.57 4.06
C GLN A 47 4.76 4.17 2.78
N PHE A 48 5.52 5.03 2.10
CA PHE A 48 5.09 5.64 0.85
C PHE A 48 5.07 4.65 -0.32
N GLU A 49 6.01 3.71 -0.40
CA GLU A 49 5.99 2.60 -1.36
C GLU A 49 4.71 1.79 -1.22
N SER A 50 4.36 1.43 0.02
CA SER A 50 3.14 0.69 0.32
C SER A 50 1.86 1.46 -0.08
N PHE A 51 1.88 2.79 0.06
CA PHE A 51 0.79 3.67 -0.38
C PHE A 51 0.71 3.75 -1.91
N ALA A 52 1.83 4.00 -2.59
CA ALA A 52 1.90 4.10 -4.05
C ALA A 52 1.50 2.77 -4.72
N ALA A 53 1.92 1.64 -4.16
CA ALA A 53 1.53 0.31 -4.63
C ALA A 53 0.01 0.10 -4.56
N ARG A 54 -0.66 0.60 -3.52
CA ARG A 54 -2.13 0.54 -3.39
C ARG A 54 -2.87 1.51 -4.32
N ILE A 55 -2.21 2.55 -4.79
CA ILE A 55 -2.80 3.49 -5.75
C ILE A 55 -2.75 2.95 -7.19
N ARG A 56 -1.73 2.15 -7.52
CA ARG A 56 -1.49 1.63 -8.87
C ARG A 56 -2.71 0.96 -9.53
N PRO A 57 -3.56 0.19 -8.82
CA PRO A 57 -4.74 -0.38 -9.43
C PRO A 57 -5.72 0.66 -10.00
N PHE A 58 -5.82 1.83 -9.38
CA PHE A 58 -6.72 2.89 -9.83
C PHE A 58 -6.24 3.57 -11.12
N THR A 59 -4.94 3.46 -11.46
CA THR A 59 -4.35 4.07 -12.66
C THR A 59 -4.06 3.07 -13.78
N THR A 60 -4.28 1.77 -13.55
CA THR A 60 -3.96 0.71 -14.50
C THR A 60 -5.23 0.20 -15.19
N GLY A 61 -5.36 0.46 -16.51
CA GLY A 61 -6.59 0.17 -17.26
C GLY A 61 -7.07 -1.29 -17.33
N LYS A 62 -6.29 -2.26 -16.86
CA LYS A 62 -6.68 -3.68 -16.79
C LYS A 62 -7.32 -4.07 -15.47
N GLU A 63 -7.23 -3.20 -14.47
CA GLU A 63 -7.71 -3.46 -13.12
C GLU A 63 -9.19 -3.09 -13.01
N PRO A 64 -10.03 -3.86 -12.31
CA PRO A 64 -11.46 -3.57 -12.17
C PRO A 64 -11.75 -2.21 -11.52
N VAL A 65 -10.83 -1.74 -10.68
CA VAL A 65 -10.92 -0.47 -9.95
C VAL A 65 -10.27 0.70 -10.69
N TYR A 66 -9.94 0.52 -11.98
CA TYR A 66 -9.42 1.60 -12.82
C TYR A 66 -10.39 2.79 -12.82
N TRP A 67 -9.88 4.01 -12.60
CA TRP A 67 -10.70 5.20 -12.40
C TRP A 67 -11.77 5.39 -13.49
N SER A 68 -11.42 5.15 -14.76
CA SER A 68 -12.39 5.32 -15.86
C SER A 68 -13.50 4.28 -15.80
N ALA A 69 -13.18 3.03 -15.44
CA ALA A 69 -14.17 1.96 -15.31
C ALA A 69 -15.13 2.24 -14.15
N VAL A 70 -14.62 2.80 -13.04
CA VAL A 70 -15.44 3.22 -11.90
C VAL A 70 -16.37 4.36 -12.28
N LEU A 71 -15.87 5.40 -12.98
CA LEU A 71 -16.72 6.50 -13.45
C LEU A 71 -17.77 6.03 -14.47
N ASP A 72 -17.41 5.12 -15.38
CA ASP A 72 -18.36 4.49 -16.31
C ASP A 72 -19.47 3.72 -15.59
N ALA A 73 -19.13 3.05 -14.48
CA ALA A 73 -20.09 2.33 -13.66
C ALA A 73 -21.03 3.31 -12.92
N LEU A 74 -20.48 4.39 -12.35
CA LEU A 74 -21.27 5.44 -11.70
C LEU A 74 -22.26 6.08 -12.67
N GLU A 75 -21.81 6.46 -13.86
CA GLU A 75 -22.67 7.06 -14.88
C GLU A 75 -23.84 6.14 -15.27
N LYS A 76 -23.64 4.82 -15.26
CA LYS A 76 -24.70 3.83 -15.57
C LYS A 76 -25.65 3.56 -14.42
N LEU A 77 -25.17 3.66 -13.17
CA LEU A 77 -25.95 3.30 -11.99
C LEU A 77 -26.76 4.48 -11.44
N LEU A 78 -26.33 5.71 -11.69
CA LEU A 78 -27.02 6.91 -11.22
C LEU A 78 -28.24 7.25 -12.07
N SER A 79 -29.26 7.85 -11.44
CA SER A 79 -30.42 8.37 -12.17
C SER A 79 -30.03 9.58 -13.01
N LYS A 80 -30.83 9.86 -14.04
CA LYS A 80 -30.63 11.04 -14.89
C LYS A 80 -30.73 12.33 -14.08
N GLU A 81 -31.67 12.44 -13.14
CA GLU A 81 -31.78 13.64 -12.28
C GLU A 81 -30.51 13.84 -11.44
N THR A 82 -29.95 12.75 -10.88
CA THR A 82 -28.74 12.82 -10.06
C THR A 82 -27.53 13.29 -10.87
N LEU A 83 -27.39 12.82 -12.10
CA LEU A 83 -26.33 13.26 -13.02
C LEU A 83 -26.48 14.72 -13.43
N GLU A 84 -27.70 15.21 -13.62
CA GLU A 84 -27.95 16.60 -14.03
C GLU A 84 -27.79 17.60 -12.87
N GLU A 85 -28.15 17.21 -11.64
CA GLU A 85 -28.21 18.13 -10.50
C GLU A 85 -26.99 18.05 -9.56
N LEU A 86 -26.35 16.88 -9.43
CA LEU A 86 -25.38 16.63 -8.36
C LEU A 86 -24.00 16.15 -8.84
N VAL A 87 -23.91 15.44 -9.97
CA VAL A 87 -22.67 14.76 -10.37
C VAL A 87 -22.21 15.15 -11.78
N ASP A 88 -21.15 15.96 -11.85
CA ASP A 88 -20.45 16.26 -13.11
C ASP A 88 -19.45 15.16 -13.48
N ILE A 89 -19.91 14.12 -14.18
CA ILE A 89 -19.07 12.99 -14.62
C ILE A 89 -17.92 13.43 -15.52
N GLU A 90 -18.15 14.35 -16.47
CA GLU A 90 -17.08 14.81 -17.37
C GLU A 90 -16.03 15.67 -16.65
N GLY A 91 -16.47 16.47 -15.66
CA GLY A 91 -15.59 17.15 -14.73
C GLY A 91 -14.71 16.17 -13.95
N LEU A 92 -15.28 15.08 -13.43
CA LEU A 92 -14.53 14.02 -12.75
C LEU A 92 -13.54 13.31 -13.69
N ARG A 93 -13.94 12.98 -14.93
CA ARG A 93 -13.03 12.40 -15.92
C ARG A 93 -11.87 13.33 -16.23
N THR A 94 -12.14 14.63 -16.37
CA THR A 94 -11.10 15.64 -16.61
C THR A 94 -10.17 15.76 -15.42
N TYR A 95 -10.72 15.82 -14.20
CA TYR A 95 -9.96 15.81 -12.95
C TYR A 95 -9.01 14.61 -12.88
N TRP A 96 -9.49 13.40 -13.16
CA TRP A 96 -8.67 12.19 -13.18
C TRP A 96 -7.61 12.20 -14.29
N ARG A 97 -7.96 12.54 -15.53
CA ARG A 97 -7.02 12.60 -16.65
C ARG A 97 -5.85 13.53 -16.36
N GLU A 98 -6.12 14.71 -15.79
CA GLU A 98 -5.06 15.67 -15.43
C GLU A 98 -4.03 15.12 -14.42
N ARG A 99 -4.39 14.12 -13.60
CA ARG A 99 -3.48 13.49 -12.62
C ARG A 99 -2.88 12.16 -13.08
N VAL A 100 -3.44 11.50 -14.08
CA VAL A 100 -3.02 10.15 -14.50
C VAL A 100 -2.42 10.15 -15.90
N GLU A 101 -2.94 10.97 -16.80
CA GLU A 101 -2.53 11.05 -18.20
C GLU A 101 -1.59 12.23 -18.40
N GLY A 102 -0.29 12.04 -18.11
CA GLY A 102 0.63 13.18 -18.04
C GLY A 102 2.12 12.89 -18.17
N SER A 103 2.57 12.03 -19.08
CA SER A 103 4.02 11.84 -19.25
C SER A 103 4.72 13.05 -19.90
N THR A 104 3.97 13.89 -20.64
CA THR A 104 4.50 15.06 -21.36
C THR A 104 4.29 16.39 -20.64
N VAL A 105 3.31 16.46 -19.73
CA VAL A 105 2.98 17.67 -18.97
C VAL A 105 3.31 17.44 -17.50
N ALA A 106 4.09 18.33 -16.91
CA ALA A 106 4.39 18.28 -15.48
C ALA A 106 3.13 18.59 -14.64
N HIS A 107 2.96 17.88 -13.53
CA HIS A 107 1.94 18.23 -12.54
C HIS A 107 2.38 19.45 -11.71
N ALA A 108 3.67 19.54 -11.37
CA ALA A 108 4.19 20.63 -10.55
C ALA A 108 5.46 21.27 -11.09
N TYR A 109 6.39 20.50 -11.63
CA TYR A 109 7.67 21.05 -12.09
C TYR A 109 8.35 20.21 -13.18
N TYR A 110 9.27 20.87 -13.87
CA TYR A 110 10.24 20.24 -14.77
C TYR A 110 11.62 20.25 -14.10
N ALA A 111 12.36 19.15 -14.19
CA ALA A 111 13.77 19.10 -13.88
C ALA A 111 14.57 19.23 -15.19
N MET A 112 15.65 20.01 -15.15
CA MET A 112 16.51 20.25 -16.31
C MET A 112 17.94 19.87 -15.96
N THR A 113 18.58 19.15 -16.89
CA THR A 113 19.97 18.71 -16.82
C THR A 113 20.65 19.06 -18.14
N GLU A 114 21.95 18.78 -18.26
CA GLU A 114 22.67 18.89 -19.53
C GLU A 114 22.10 17.91 -20.58
N ASN A 115 21.51 16.79 -20.15
CA ASN A 115 20.90 15.78 -21.03
C ASN A 115 19.42 16.04 -21.36
N GLY A 116 18.87 17.20 -20.96
CA GLY A 116 17.54 17.68 -21.38
C GLY A 116 16.61 18.04 -20.23
N THR A 117 15.29 17.92 -20.48
CA THR A 117 14.23 18.25 -19.52
C THR A 117 13.31 17.05 -19.27
N ILE A 118 12.90 16.84 -18.02
CA ILE A 118 12.00 15.76 -17.60
C ILE A 118 10.91 16.28 -16.66
N THR A 119 9.70 15.74 -16.75
CA THR A 119 8.56 16.08 -15.89
C THR A 119 8.65 15.36 -14.55
N ASP A 120 8.07 15.94 -13.51
CA ASP A 120 7.86 15.26 -12.23
C ASP A 120 7.05 13.96 -12.36
N VAL A 121 6.10 13.89 -13.30
CA VAL A 121 5.35 12.66 -13.60
C VAL A 121 6.26 11.53 -14.11
N LYS A 122 7.18 11.83 -15.05
CA LYS A 122 8.14 10.83 -15.54
C LYS A 122 9.14 10.41 -14.48
N LEU A 123 9.57 11.33 -13.62
CA LEU A 123 10.43 11.01 -12.49
C LEU A 123 9.73 10.11 -11.47
N ALA A 124 8.46 10.38 -11.19
CA ALA A 124 7.63 9.56 -10.31
C ALA A 124 7.45 8.14 -10.86
N ASP A 125 7.19 8.01 -12.17
CA ASP A 125 7.06 6.72 -12.84
C ASP A 125 8.38 5.92 -12.81
N MET A 126 9.52 6.58 -13.03
CA MET A 126 10.83 5.94 -12.89
C MET A 126 11.08 5.44 -11.47
N TRP A 127 10.74 6.23 -10.45
CA TRP A 127 10.85 5.80 -9.06
C TRP A 127 9.99 4.57 -8.80
N LEU A 128 8.71 4.62 -9.15
CA LEU A 128 7.79 3.50 -8.88
C LEU A 128 8.27 2.23 -9.58
N ASN A 129 8.57 2.30 -10.88
CA ASN A 129 8.86 1.09 -11.66
C ASN A 129 10.29 0.58 -11.48
N SER A 130 11.27 1.45 -11.24
CA SER A 130 12.69 1.07 -11.17
C SER A 130 13.23 0.99 -9.75
N ASP A 131 13.00 2.02 -8.94
CA ASP A 131 13.57 2.10 -7.60
C ASP A 131 12.74 1.32 -6.57
N ALA A 132 11.40 1.42 -6.61
CA ALA A 132 10.52 0.79 -5.62
C ALA A 132 10.10 -0.65 -6.01
N LEU A 133 9.61 -0.84 -7.24
CA LEU A 133 9.11 -2.16 -7.68
C LEU A 133 10.17 -3.01 -8.40
N HIS A 134 11.32 -2.43 -8.78
CA HIS A 134 12.38 -3.10 -9.52
C HIS A 134 11.93 -3.85 -10.79
N THR A 135 10.85 -3.38 -11.43
CA THR A 135 10.27 -3.98 -12.63
C THR A 135 10.90 -3.49 -13.93
N GLN A 136 11.58 -2.34 -13.89
CA GLN A 136 12.19 -1.72 -15.06
C GLN A 136 13.56 -1.12 -14.69
N LEU A 137 14.43 -0.99 -15.69
CA LEU A 137 15.70 -0.28 -15.54
C LEU A 137 15.58 1.12 -16.15
N ILE A 138 16.15 2.12 -15.49
CA ILE A 138 16.23 3.48 -16.02
C ILE A 138 17.21 3.49 -17.20
N GLN A 139 16.69 3.65 -18.42
CA GLN A 139 17.50 3.67 -19.64
C GLN A 139 17.87 5.08 -20.10
N SER A 140 17.02 6.08 -19.85
CA SER A 140 17.21 7.44 -20.35
C SER A 140 18.41 8.12 -19.69
N ALA A 141 19.18 8.89 -20.48
CA ALA A 141 20.35 9.62 -19.97
C ALA A 141 19.95 10.61 -18.86
N ILE A 142 18.93 11.43 -19.12
CA ILE A 142 18.38 12.33 -18.10
C ILE A 142 17.84 11.61 -16.86
N GLY A 143 17.26 10.40 -17.00
CA GLY A 143 16.79 9.64 -15.85
C GLY A 143 17.94 9.15 -14.97
N LYS A 144 19.09 8.81 -15.58
CA LYS A 144 20.32 8.40 -14.91
C LYS A 144 21.04 9.57 -14.23
N ASP A 145 20.89 10.80 -14.74
CA ASP A 145 21.42 12.01 -14.11
C ASP A 145 20.69 12.37 -12.81
N MET A 146 19.45 11.89 -12.66
CA MET A 146 18.64 12.17 -11.47
C MET A 146 19.03 11.23 -10.34
N SER A 147 19.09 11.78 -9.14
CA SER A 147 19.28 10.99 -7.92
C SER A 147 18.00 10.24 -7.54
N LEU A 148 18.15 9.18 -6.72
CA LEU A 148 17.02 8.51 -6.09
C LEU A 148 16.12 9.51 -5.35
N THR A 149 16.71 10.44 -4.60
CA THR A 149 15.98 11.45 -3.83
C THR A 149 15.14 12.38 -4.73
N GLU A 150 15.64 12.77 -5.91
CA GLU A 150 14.86 13.60 -6.84
C GLU A 150 13.69 12.85 -7.45
N ARG A 151 13.88 11.57 -7.78
CA ARG A 151 12.79 10.71 -8.25
C ARG A 151 11.77 10.44 -7.15
N TYR A 152 12.20 10.15 -5.93
CA TYR A 152 11.34 9.99 -4.76
C TYR A 152 10.54 11.26 -4.45
N LYS A 153 11.18 12.43 -4.48
CA LYS A 153 10.50 13.73 -4.34
C LYS A 153 9.36 13.89 -5.35
N ALA A 154 9.60 13.52 -6.61
CA ALA A 154 8.59 13.60 -7.65
C ALA A 154 7.44 12.60 -7.38
N ALA A 155 7.77 11.36 -7.03
CA ALA A 155 6.81 10.32 -6.65
C ALA A 155 5.92 10.75 -5.47
N ALA A 156 6.53 11.31 -4.41
CA ALA A 156 5.83 11.84 -3.26
C ALA A 156 4.74 12.85 -3.64
N GLY A 157 5.05 13.80 -4.53
CA GLY A 157 4.07 14.76 -5.01
C GLY A 157 2.99 14.14 -5.91
N VAL A 158 3.40 13.35 -6.90
CA VAL A 158 2.50 12.80 -7.93
C VAL A 158 1.52 11.78 -7.34
N TYR A 159 2.02 10.74 -6.66
CA TYR A 159 1.12 9.71 -6.12
C TYR A 159 0.27 10.22 -4.97
N THR A 160 0.70 11.23 -4.23
CA THR A 160 -0.20 11.84 -3.24
C THR A 160 -1.34 12.61 -3.90
N ARG A 161 -1.09 13.33 -5.01
CA ARG A 161 -2.17 13.97 -5.78
C ARG A 161 -3.16 12.94 -6.35
N ILE A 162 -2.66 11.81 -6.85
CA ILE A 162 -3.52 10.71 -7.30
C ILE A 162 -4.29 10.11 -6.12
N GLY A 163 -3.66 9.96 -4.95
CA GLY A 163 -4.31 9.48 -3.73
C GLY A 163 -5.44 10.38 -3.27
N VAL A 164 -5.29 11.71 -3.42
CA VAL A 164 -6.39 12.67 -3.19
C VAL A 164 -7.53 12.43 -4.17
N CYS A 165 -7.27 12.17 -5.46
CA CYS A 165 -8.33 11.83 -6.41
C CYS A 165 -9.09 10.54 -6.04
N VAL A 166 -8.37 9.52 -5.59
CA VAL A 166 -8.98 8.28 -5.07
C VAL A 166 -9.87 8.60 -3.87
N GLU A 167 -9.36 9.41 -2.94
CA GLU A 167 -10.10 9.83 -1.75
C GLU A 167 -11.38 10.59 -2.12
N ASP A 168 -11.26 11.67 -2.89
CA ASP A 168 -12.38 12.52 -3.31
C ASP A 168 -13.47 11.68 -4.01
N THR A 169 -13.06 10.75 -4.88
CA THR A 169 -13.99 9.84 -5.57
C THR A 169 -14.69 8.90 -4.57
N LEU A 170 -13.97 8.36 -3.60
CA LEU A 170 -14.57 7.53 -2.54
C LEU A 170 -15.54 8.32 -1.66
N TRP A 171 -15.23 9.57 -1.34
CA TRP A 171 -16.14 10.47 -0.60
C TRP A 171 -17.43 10.72 -1.37
N LEU A 172 -17.33 10.98 -2.68
CA LEU A 172 -18.50 11.12 -3.55
C LEU A 172 -19.36 9.84 -3.53
N ILE A 173 -18.75 8.68 -3.75
CA ILE A 173 -19.46 7.39 -3.73
C ILE A 173 -20.14 7.18 -2.37
N SER A 174 -19.42 7.42 -1.28
CA SER A 174 -19.95 7.26 0.09
C SER A 174 -21.14 8.19 0.34
N TYR A 175 -21.08 9.43 -0.14
CA TYR A 175 -22.18 10.39 -0.06
C TYR A 175 -23.40 9.90 -0.84
N LEU A 176 -23.23 9.47 -2.09
CA LEU A 176 -24.33 8.98 -2.94
C LEU A 176 -25.03 7.75 -2.32
N VAL A 177 -24.27 6.84 -1.72
CA VAL A 177 -24.81 5.68 -1.00
C VAL A 177 -25.53 6.10 0.29
N GLY A 178 -24.96 7.06 1.02
CA GLY A 178 -25.55 7.62 2.24
C GLY A 178 -26.92 8.25 2.01
N GLU A 179 -27.07 8.98 0.90
CA GLU A 179 -28.32 9.61 0.47
C GLU A 179 -29.28 8.66 -0.26
N GLY A 180 -28.89 7.39 -0.47
CA GLY A 180 -29.71 6.42 -1.20
C GLY A 180 -29.82 6.69 -2.71
N LEU A 181 -28.94 7.52 -3.26
CA LEU A 181 -28.86 7.85 -4.69
C LEU A 181 -28.07 6.80 -5.49
N LEU A 182 -27.27 5.98 -4.80
CA LEU A 182 -26.53 4.85 -5.36
C LEU A 182 -26.81 3.60 -4.53
N ASP A 183 -27.36 2.56 -5.17
CA ASP A 183 -27.67 1.29 -4.51
C ASP A 183 -26.51 0.30 -4.70
N ILE A 184 -25.70 0.14 -3.66
CA ILE A 184 -24.66 -0.89 -3.56
C ILE A 184 -24.73 -1.55 -2.18
N ASP A 185 -24.25 -2.79 -2.08
CA ASP A 185 -24.16 -3.48 -0.81
C ASP A 185 -23.26 -2.69 0.16
N LYS A 186 -23.81 -2.31 1.32
CA LYS A 186 -23.11 -1.52 2.33
C LYS A 186 -22.04 -2.32 3.07
N SER A 187 -22.05 -3.65 2.97
CA SER A 187 -21.01 -4.52 3.51
C SER A 187 -19.62 -4.16 2.99
N VAL A 188 -19.51 -3.73 1.73
CA VAL A 188 -18.24 -3.39 1.05
C VAL A 188 -17.45 -2.26 1.72
N PHE A 189 -18.08 -1.44 2.56
CA PHE A 189 -17.41 -0.39 3.33
C PHE A 189 -16.79 -0.89 4.64
N ASN A 190 -17.18 -2.08 5.08
CA ASN A 190 -16.79 -2.67 6.36
C ASN A 190 -15.98 -3.97 6.21
N ASP A 191 -15.91 -4.54 5.01
CA ASP A 191 -15.12 -5.74 4.74
C ASP A 191 -13.64 -5.52 5.10
N ALA A 192 -13.06 -6.55 5.73
CA ALA A 192 -11.66 -6.52 6.11
C ALA A 192 -10.76 -6.52 4.88
N ILE A 193 -9.92 -5.50 4.75
CA ILE A 193 -8.94 -5.34 3.67
C ILE A 193 -7.50 -5.59 4.12
N PHE A 194 -7.31 -6.01 5.38
CA PHE A 194 -6.04 -6.45 5.92
C PHE A 194 -6.18 -7.87 6.46
N ALA A 195 -5.11 -8.64 6.34
CA ALA A 195 -5.00 -9.89 7.06
C ALA A 195 -4.81 -9.61 8.56
N ASP A 196 -5.41 -10.44 9.39
CA ASP A 196 -5.07 -10.48 10.80
C ASP A 196 -3.61 -10.90 10.95
N THR A 197 -2.86 -10.15 11.73
CA THR A 197 -1.45 -10.47 12.03
C THR A 197 -1.32 -11.51 13.14
N GLU A 198 -2.43 -11.81 13.81
CA GLU A 198 -2.57 -12.82 14.83
C GLU A 198 -3.58 -13.84 14.33
N ILE A 199 -3.15 -15.09 14.29
CA ILE A 199 -3.97 -16.19 13.80
C ILE A 199 -4.26 -17.08 15.01
N ASP A 200 -5.49 -16.99 15.51
CA ASP A 200 -6.00 -17.83 16.58
C ASP A 200 -7.15 -18.68 16.03
N PHE A 201 -6.90 -19.97 15.88
CA PHE A 201 -7.93 -20.94 15.52
C PHE A 201 -7.69 -22.26 16.24
N GLU A 202 -8.79 -22.93 16.57
CA GLU A 202 -8.75 -24.22 17.23
C GLU A 202 -8.28 -25.29 16.22
N LEU A 203 -7.08 -25.81 16.44
CA LEU A 203 -6.56 -26.95 15.70
C LEU A 203 -7.21 -28.23 16.21
N PHE A 204 -7.78 -29.04 15.30
CA PHE A 204 -8.29 -30.38 15.64
C PHE A 204 -7.18 -31.33 16.12
N GLY A 205 -5.93 -31.06 15.74
CA GLY A 205 -4.75 -31.76 16.23
C GLY A 205 -3.48 -31.29 15.53
N ALA A 206 -2.36 -31.37 16.24
CA ALA A 206 -1.03 -31.09 15.70
C ALA A 206 -0.11 -32.27 16.04
N TYR A 207 0.58 -32.80 15.04
CA TYR A 207 1.33 -34.05 15.13
C TYR A 207 2.76 -33.87 14.58
N CYS A 208 3.70 -34.63 15.09
CA CYS A 208 5.09 -34.72 14.64
C CYS A 208 5.46 -36.17 14.29
N ALA A 209 6.49 -36.30 13.46
CA ALA A 209 7.14 -37.57 13.14
C ALA A 209 8.66 -37.34 13.05
N PRO A 210 9.49 -38.38 13.27
CA PRO A 210 10.94 -38.26 13.12
C PRO A 210 11.34 -37.76 11.72
N VAL A 211 12.40 -36.97 11.64
CA VAL A 211 12.93 -36.47 10.37
C VAL A 211 13.32 -37.64 9.47
N GLY A 212 12.81 -37.66 8.23
CA GLY A 212 13.02 -38.77 7.27
C GLY A 212 11.95 -39.86 7.34
N SER A 213 10.88 -39.67 8.11
CA SER A 213 9.70 -40.53 8.06
C SER A 213 9.01 -40.36 6.70
N GLU A 214 9.12 -41.38 5.85
CA GLU A 214 8.39 -41.49 4.59
C GLU A 214 7.37 -42.64 4.65
N PRO A 215 6.21 -42.51 3.98
CA PRO A 215 5.75 -41.31 3.26
C PRO A 215 5.07 -40.30 4.20
N MET A 216 5.31 -39.01 3.95
CA MET A 216 4.45 -37.96 4.50
C MET A 216 3.02 -38.14 3.93
N PRO A 217 1.97 -37.85 4.70
CA PRO A 217 0.59 -37.98 4.25
C PRO A 217 0.38 -37.11 3.03
N THR A 218 -0.17 -37.71 1.97
CA THR A 218 -0.46 -37.00 0.72
C THR A 218 -1.96 -36.75 0.53
N ASP A 219 -2.79 -37.44 1.33
CA ASP A 219 -4.24 -37.30 1.34
C ASP A 219 -4.77 -37.20 2.79
N MET A 220 -5.90 -36.51 2.97
CA MET A 220 -6.64 -36.48 4.24
C MET A 220 -7.13 -37.87 4.66
N ALA A 221 -7.34 -38.79 3.72
CA ALA A 221 -7.64 -40.18 3.99
C ALA A 221 -6.50 -40.91 4.72
N ASP A 222 -5.23 -40.52 4.46
CA ASP A 222 -4.05 -41.03 5.17
C ASP A 222 -4.00 -40.54 6.63
N LEU A 223 -4.81 -39.52 6.94
CA LEU A 223 -4.94 -38.88 8.24
C LEU A 223 -6.24 -39.24 8.95
N ALA A 224 -7.06 -40.14 8.38
CA ALA A 224 -8.32 -40.55 8.99
C ALA A 224 -8.11 -41.09 10.42
N ASP A 225 -7.01 -41.81 10.64
CA ASP A 225 -6.61 -42.32 11.96
C ASP A 225 -6.17 -41.21 12.94
N LEU A 226 -5.71 -40.04 12.44
CA LEU A 226 -5.40 -38.88 13.28
C LEU A 226 -6.66 -38.16 13.79
N THR A 227 -7.81 -38.41 13.17
CA THR A 227 -9.07 -37.81 13.63
C THR A 227 -9.74 -38.62 14.75
N ASN A 228 -9.26 -39.85 14.98
CA ASN A 228 -9.70 -40.73 16.06
C ASN A 228 -8.50 -41.08 16.96
N PRO A 229 -8.36 -40.46 18.15
CA PRO A 229 -7.25 -40.69 19.07
C PRO A 229 -7.02 -42.17 19.45
N ALA A 230 -8.05 -43.02 19.34
CA ALA A 230 -7.97 -44.45 19.62
C ALA A 230 -7.45 -45.31 18.44
N ALA A 231 -7.44 -44.77 17.22
CA ALA A 231 -6.92 -45.41 16.01
C ALA A 231 -5.54 -44.88 15.61
N LEU A 232 -5.04 -43.85 16.30
CA LEU A 232 -3.77 -43.20 16.03
C LEU A 232 -2.60 -44.18 16.18
N ASP A 233 -1.90 -44.45 15.07
CA ASP A 233 -0.63 -45.16 15.09
C ASP A 233 0.48 -44.23 15.62
N THR A 234 0.67 -44.24 16.94
CA THR A 234 1.69 -43.44 17.63
C THR A 234 3.12 -43.83 17.29
N SER A 235 3.33 -44.95 16.59
CA SER A 235 4.63 -45.31 16.03
C SER A 235 4.99 -44.50 14.78
N LYS A 236 4.00 -43.87 14.14
CA LYS A 236 4.16 -43.01 12.95
C LYS A 236 3.93 -41.54 13.24
N TRP A 237 2.94 -41.22 14.09
CA TRP A 237 2.52 -39.85 14.37
C TRP A 237 2.36 -39.63 15.88
N THR A 238 3.16 -38.75 16.44
CA THR A 238 3.06 -38.38 17.86
C THR A 238 2.36 -37.02 17.96
N PRO A 239 1.29 -36.86 18.75
CA PRO A 239 0.72 -35.54 19.02
C PRO A 239 1.79 -34.63 19.63
N ILE A 240 1.90 -33.39 19.19
CA ILE A 240 2.98 -32.46 19.61
C ILE A 240 3.01 -32.29 21.14
N HIS A 241 1.86 -32.29 21.80
CA HIS A 241 1.75 -32.17 23.26
C HIS A 241 2.16 -33.44 24.03
N LEU A 242 2.43 -34.55 23.34
CA LEU A 242 2.93 -35.81 23.90
C LEU A 242 4.38 -36.10 23.50
N ASP A 243 4.98 -35.31 22.61
CA ASP A 243 6.38 -35.43 22.23
C ASP A 243 7.29 -35.01 23.40
N PRO A 244 8.10 -35.92 23.97
CA PRO A 244 8.90 -35.61 25.15
C PRO A 244 9.99 -34.57 24.90
N GLU A 245 10.54 -34.50 23.69
CA GLU A 245 11.60 -33.55 23.35
C GLU A 245 11.01 -32.14 23.19
N LEU A 246 9.91 -32.02 22.46
CA LEU A 246 9.19 -30.74 22.29
C LEU A 246 8.64 -30.23 23.62
N MET A 247 8.04 -31.09 24.43
CA MET A 247 7.54 -30.69 25.74
C MET A 247 8.66 -30.31 26.71
N GLY A 248 9.84 -30.95 26.59
CA GLY A 248 11.03 -30.52 27.32
C GLY A 248 11.48 -29.10 26.95
N ILE A 249 11.45 -28.75 25.67
CA ILE A 249 11.77 -27.40 25.18
C ILE A 249 10.73 -26.37 25.66
N VAL A 250 9.44 -26.70 25.54
CA VAL A 250 8.34 -25.81 25.96
C VAL A 250 8.39 -25.54 27.46
N GLN A 251 8.58 -26.58 28.28
CA GLN A 251 8.69 -26.43 29.74
C GLN A 251 9.96 -25.67 30.14
N GLY A 252 11.08 -25.87 29.42
CA GLY A 252 12.31 -25.11 29.63
C GLY A 252 12.13 -23.61 29.36
N ARG A 253 11.41 -23.26 28.29
CA ARG A 253 11.08 -21.86 27.96
C ARG A 253 10.07 -21.26 28.92
N ALA A 254 9.07 -22.01 29.38
CA ALA A 254 8.11 -21.55 30.37
C ALA A 254 8.80 -21.22 31.71
N LYS A 255 9.72 -22.06 32.18
CA LYS A 255 10.52 -21.79 33.38
C LYS A 255 11.41 -20.55 33.23
N ALA A 256 12.06 -20.39 32.08
CA ALA A 256 12.88 -19.20 31.81
C ALA A 256 12.05 -17.91 31.81
N ALA A 257 10.83 -17.94 31.28
CA ALA A 257 9.91 -16.81 31.30
C ALA A 257 9.40 -16.48 32.72
N GLU A 258 9.14 -17.50 33.53
CA GLU A 258 8.76 -17.32 34.95
C GLU A 258 9.92 -16.73 35.79
N ASP A 259 11.16 -17.13 35.52
CA ASP A 259 12.36 -16.61 36.21
C ASP A 259 12.73 -15.18 35.77
N GLU A 260 12.35 -14.77 34.55
CA GLU A 260 12.53 -13.39 34.05
C GLU A 260 11.40 -12.44 34.45
N THR A 261 10.29 -12.94 35.03
CA THR A 261 9.23 -12.07 35.54
C THR A 261 9.64 -11.53 36.91
N PRO A 262 9.91 -10.22 37.10
CA PRO A 262 10.33 -9.71 38.40
C PRO A 262 9.19 -9.95 39.39
N LYS A 263 9.46 -10.69 40.48
CA LYS A 263 8.52 -10.77 41.60
C LYS A 263 8.23 -9.36 42.09
N ALA A 264 7.03 -8.87 41.78
CA ALA A 264 6.53 -7.60 42.28
C ALA A 264 6.67 -7.60 43.81
N SER A 265 7.56 -6.74 44.29
CA SER A 265 7.79 -6.42 45.70
C SER A 265 7.40 -4.97 45.91
#